data_AF-A0A9E4WBR9-F1
#
_entry.id   AF-A0A9E4WBR9-F1
#
_cell.length_a   1.000
_cell.length_b   1.000
_cell.length_c   1.000
_cell.angle_alpha   90.00
_cell.angle_beta   90.00
_cell.angle_gamma   90.00
#
_symmetry.space_group_name_H-M   'P 1'
#
loop_
_entity.id
_entity.type
_entity.pdbx_description
1 polymer ?
#
loop_
_entity_poly.entity_id
_entity_poly.type
_entity_poly.pdbx_seq_one_letter_code
_entity_poly.pdbx_strand_id
1 'polypeptide(L)' 'MSTRTNWYSDHPAACTCAYCNEKRTMQPEQGKIGRNAKCPCNSGKKYKRCHGK' A
#
# COMPACT_ATOMS: atom_id res chain seq x y z
N MET A 1 1.52 18.43 26.30
CA MET A 1 1.44 18.56 24.83
C MET A 1 2.04 17.30 24.23
N SER A 2 1.24 16.26 23.96
CA SER A 2 1.76 15.04 23.32
C SER A 2 2.02 15.34 21.85
N THR A 3 3.28 15.60 21.51
CA THR A 3 3.73 15.69 20.13
C THR A 3 3.40 14.38 19.45
N ARG A 4 2.53 14.43 18.44
CA ARG A 4 2.31 13.31 17.52
C ARG A 4 3.61 13.09 16.77
N THR A 5 4.53 12.31 17.34
CA THR A 5 5.72 11.87 16.62
C THR A 5 5.25 11.00 15.46
N ASN A 6 5.65 11.39 14.26
CA ASN A 6 5.38 10.64 13.06
C ASN A 6 6.21 9.35 13.14
N TRP A 7 5.63 8.20 12.80
CA TRP A 7 6.30 6.89 12.84
C TRP A 7 7.66 6.88 12.12
N TYR A 8 7.81 7.72 11.08
CA TYR A 8 9.05 7.92 10.33
C TYR A 8 10.21 8.52 11.14
N SER A 9 9.95 9.24 12.24
CA SER A 9 10.98 9.78 13.13
C SER A 9 11.60 8.68 13.99
N ASP A 10 10.80 7.69 14.41
CA ASP A 10 11.25 6.55 15.20
C ASP A 10 11.80 5.40 14.34
N HIS A 11 11.47 5.38 13.03
CA HIS A 11 11.86 4.32 12.10
C HIS A 11 12.46 4.89 10.80
N PRO A 12 13.76 5.26 10.80
CA PRO A 12 14.45 5.68 9.59
C PRO A 12 14.53 4.53 8.57
N ALA A 13 14.76 4.83 7.29
CA ALA A 13 14.84 3.80 6.23
C ALA A 13 15.93 2.74 6.45
N ALA A 14 16.95 3.07 7.28
CA ALA A 14 18.01 2.17 7.71
C ALA A 14 17.63 1.31 8.95
N CYS A 15 16.41 1.42 9.48
CA CYS A 15 15.97 0.66 10.64
C CYS A 15 15.91 -0.85 10.32
N THR A 16 16.56 -1.65 11.16
CA THR A 16 16.67 -3.11 11.04
C THR A 16 15.91 -3.87 12.13
N CYS A 17 15.00 -3.20 12.85
CA CYS A 17 14.21 -3.85 13.89
C CYS A 17 13.33 -4.97 13.30
N ALA A 18 13.02 -5.98 14.13
CA ALA A 18 12.26 -7.15 13.71
C ALA A 18 10.92 -6.79 13.03
N TYR A 19 10.23 -5.75 13.52
CA TYR A 19 8.99 -5.24 12.96
C TYR A 19 9.16 -4.67 11.52
N CYS A 20 10.19 -3.85 11.29
CA CYS A 20 10.49 -3.30 9.97
C CYS A 20 10.93 -4.39 8.98
N ASN A 21 11.65 -5.40 9.46
CA ASN A 21 12.06 -6.54 8.64
C ASN A 21 10.85 -7.38 8.21
N GLU A 22 9.93 -7.69 9.13
CA GLU A 22 8.69 -8.43 8.84
C GLU A 22 7.78 -7.67 7.86
N LYS A 23 7.64 -6.35 8.02
CA LYS A 23 6.89 -5.50 7.07
C LYS A 23 7.46 -5.55 5.65
N ARG A 24 8.79 -5.64 5.51
CA ARG A 24 9.48 -5.69 4.20
C ARG A 24 9.23 -7.01 3.49
N THR A 25 9.25 -8.14 4.21
CA THR A 25 8.98 -9.47 3.66
C THR A 25 7.50 -9.68 3.33
N MET A 26 6.59 -8.96 3.99
CA MET A 26 5.14 -9.00 3.72
C MET A 26 4.67 -8.10 2.56
N GLN A 27 5.57 -7.56 1.73
CA GLN A 27 5.13 -6.76 0.58
C GLN A 27 4.41 -7.65 -0.45
N PRO A 28 3.15 -7.35 -0.79
CA PRO A 28 2.44 -8.12 -1.81
C PRO A 28 3.07 -7.86 -3.19
N GLU A 29 3.59 -8.91 -3.81
CA GLU A 29 4.20 -8.87 -5.15
C GLU A 29 3.15 -8.62 -6.25
N GLN A 30 1.89 -8.97 -6.00
CA GLN A 30 0.79 -8.71 -6.92
C GLN A 30 0.29 -7.27 -6.78
N GLY A 31 0.63 -6.42 -7.75
CA GLY A 31 0.10 -5.08 -7.91
C GLY A 31 -1.44 -5.09 -7.86
N LYS A 32 -2.01 -4.60 -6.76
CA LYS A 32 -3.45 -4.43 -6.62
C LYS A 32 -3.90 -3.44 -7.70
N ILE A 33 -4.83 -3.86 -8.58
CA ILE A 33 -5.46 -2.95 -9.53
C ILE A 33 -6.11 -1.81 -8.72
N GLY A 34 -5.61 -0.60 -8.92
CA GLY A 34 -6.14 0.58 -8.26
C GLY A 34 -7.60 0.79 -8.65
N ARG A 35 -8.44 1.23 -7.71
CA ARG A 35 -9.88 1.48 -7.96
C ARG A 35 -10.15 2.41 -9.16
N ASN A 36 -9.25 3.33 -9.48
CA ASN A 36 -9.40 4.24 -10.61
C ASN A 36 -8.80 3.74 -11.93
N ALA A 37 -8.02 2.65 -11.92
CA ALA A 37 -7.41 2.08 -13.12
C ALA A 37 -8.48 1.55 -14.09
N LYS A 38 -8.13 1.37 -15.36
CA LYS A 38 -9.02 0.73 -16.35
C LYS A 38 -9.33 -0.70 -15.92
N CYS A 39 -10.58 -1.11 -16.07
CA CYS A 39 -11.00 -2.46 -15.73
C CYS A 39 -10.44 -3.47 -16.74
N PRO A 40 -9.87 -4.61 -16.29
CA PRO A 40 -9.21 -5.58 -17.17
C PRO A 40 -10.18 -6.33 -18.11
N CYS A 41 -11.49 -6.22 -17.91
CA CYS A 41 -12.51 -6.81 -18.78
C CYS A 41 -12.73 -6.07 -20.12
N ASN A 42 -11.85 -5.12 -20.49
CA ASN A 42 -11.96 -4.28 -21.70
C ASN A 42 -13.27 -3.46 -21.83
N SER A 43 -14.03 -3.31 -20.75
CA SER A 43 -15.27 -2.50 -20.72
C SER A 43 -15.04 -0.98 -20.90
N GLY A 44 -13.79 -0.50 -20.84
CA GLY A 44 -13.46 0.94 -20.84
C GLY A 44 -13.82 1.68 -19.54
N LYS A 45 -14.53 1.04 -18.60
CA LYS A 45 -14.90 1.61 -17.30
C LYS A 45 -13.75 1.53 -16.30
N LYS A 46 -13.72 2.45 -15.32
CA LYS A 46 -12.80 2.36 -14.16
C LYS A 46 -13.10 1.11 -13.34
N TYR A 47 -12.09 0.48 -12.75
CA TYR A 47 -12.21 -0.76 -11.97
C TYR A 47 -13.30 -0.65 -10.90
N LYS A 48 -13.33 0.46 -10.14
CA LYS A 48 -14.36 0.74 -9.13
C LYS A 48 -15.81 0.81 -9.63
N ARG A 49 -16.03 0.99 -10.93
CA ARG A 49 -17.36 1.07 -11.57
C ARG A 49 -17.70 -0.19 -12.36
N CYS A 50 -16.89 -1.24 -12.23
CA CYS A 50 -17.06 -2.48 -12.95
C CYS A 50 -16.83 -3.66 -12.01
N HIS A 51 -15.62 -4.23 -11.97
CA HIS A 51 -15.32 -5.40 -11.14
C HIS A 51 -14.85 -5.07 -9.71
N GLY A 52 -14.59 -3.80 -9.39
CA GLY A 52 -14.05 -3.36 -8.11
C GLY A 52 -15.08 -2.73 -7.17
N LYS A 53 -16.23 -3.38 -6.94
CA LYS A 53 -17.29 -2.91 -6.03
C LYS A 53 -16.75 -2.26 -4.75
#